data_AF-A0A4Y3UMG4-F1
#
_entry.id   AF-A0A4Y3UMG4-F1
#
_cell.length_a   1.000
_cell.length_b   1.000
_cell.length_c   1.000
_cell.angle_alpha   90.00
_cell.angle_beta   90.00
_cell.angle_gamma   90.00
#
_symmetry.space_group_name_H-M   'P 1'
#
loop_
_entity.id
_entity.type
_entity.pdbx_description
1 polymer ?
#
loop_
_entity_poly.entity_id
_entity_poly.type
_entity_poly.pdbx_seq_one_letter_code
_entity_poly.pdbx_strand_id
1 'polypeptide(L)'
;MESGYNDGLVSPVFAMALAAAVALPTLLAAVDADTRTPDAETQLEENLGEFVAAFLGAVPATLVAIVFGGLFGLLARLALTRGWAAPAGIRYVMLLVPLLAFGTATVSTIAANGFVAAFVAGILYRLMRTRGTVEHTIPHTEVMLVEEVGTLAANLVWFVLGAMTVVVVLDGFDPRLLLVALLALTVFRVVPVYVSMLGSSVSWRDRTALGFIGPRGTATIVFGLLAFAKLPEPEAYDVLAVMVFTVVGSIALHGVLAPQIVRRRMPRTESSAASTDHL
;
A
#
# COMPACT_ATOMS: atom_id res chain seq x y z
N MET A 1 4.84 6.69 -9.59
CA MET A 1 5.31 5.32 -9.91
C MET A 1 5.99 4.63 -8.72
N GLU A 2 6.68 5.33 -7.81
CA GLU A 2 7.30 4.71 -6.62
C GLU A 2 6.31 4.24 -5.54
N SER A 3 5.15 4.91 -5.36
CA SER A 3 4.14 4.52 -4.34
C SER A 3 3.66 3.08 -4.49
N GLY A 4 3.23 2.69 -5.71
CA GLY A 4 2.68 1.34 -5.94
C GLY A 4 3.71 0.22 -5.76
N TYR A 5 5.00 0.51 -5.94
CA TYR A 5 6.07 -0.45 -5.66
C TYR A 5 6.23 -0.68 -4.16
N ASN A 6 6.25 0.39 -3.37
CA ASN A 6 6.29 0.31 -1.91
C ASN A 6 5.05 -0.44 -1.37
N ASP A 7 3.87 -0.15 -1.91
CA ASP A 7 2.61 -0.75 -1.45
C ASP A 7 2.56 -2.27 -1.74
N GLY A 8 3.04 -2.70 -2.91
CA GLY A 8 3.19 -4.11 -3.26
C GLY A 8 4.13 -4.87 -2.32
N LEU A 9 5.28 -4.26 -1.97
CA LEU A 9 6.26 -4.84 -1.05
C LEU A 9 5.79 -4.90 0.40
N VAL A 10 4.97 -3.94 0.85
CA VAL A 10 4.45 -3.90 2.22
C VAL A 10 3.30 -4.90 2.43
N SER A 11 2.56 -5.24 1.37
CA SER A 11 1.37 -6.09 1.45
C SER A 11 1.56 -7.50 2.08
N PRO A 12 2.66 -8.25 1.87
CA PRO A 12 2.88 -9.51 2.59
C PRO A 12 3.15 -9.27 4.08
N VAL A 13 3.93 -8.25 4.41
CA VAL A 13 4.25 -7.88 5.80
C VAL A 13 2.99 -7.49 6.56
N PHE A 14 2.12 -6.70 5.93
CA PHE A 14 0.83 -6.35 6.48
C PHE A 14 -0.06 -7.58 6.71
N ALA A 15 -0.17 -8.48 5.72
CA ALA A 15 -0.98 -9.70 5.88
C ALA A 15 -0.47 -10.59 7.02
N MET A 16 0.85 -10.74 7.16
CA MET A 16 1.45 -11.47 8.29
C MET A 16 1.17 -10.79 9.63
N ALA A 17 1.30 -9.47 9.71
CA ALA A 17 1.04 -8.71 10.93
C ALA A 17 -0.45 -8.79 11.34
N LEU A 18 -1.36 -8.72 10.37
CA LEU A 18 -2.80 -8.84 10.62
C LEU A 18 -3.17 -10.27 11.08
N ALA A 19 -2.64 -11.31 10.41
CA ALA A 19 -2.84 -12.69 10.83
C ALA A 19 -2.29 -12.94 12.25
N ALA A 20 -1.11 -12.39 12.56
CA ALA A 20 -0.55 -12.43 13.91
C ALA A 20 -1.43 -11.70 14.91
N ALA A 21 -1.94 -10.50 14.59
CA ALA A 21 -2.79 -9.73 15.48
C ALA A 21 -4.12 -10.43 15.79
N VAL A 22 -4.67 -11.18 14.84
CA VAL A 22 -5.89 -11.97 15.03
C VAL A 22 -5.62 -13.25 15.83
N ALA A 23 -4.50 -13.94 15.57
CA ALA A 23 -4.16 -15.20 16.24
C ALA A 23 -3.52 -15.01 17.63
N LEU A 24 -2.89 -13.87 17.91
CA LEU A 24 -2.14 -13.65 19.15
C LEU A 24 -3.03 -13.67 20.41
N PRO A 25 -4.22 -13.04 20.45
CA PRO A 25 -5.10 -13.11 21.61
C PRO A 25 -5.53 -14.55 21.94
N THR A 26 -5.81 -15.37 20.92
CA THR A 26 -6.21 -16.78 21.12
C THR A 26 -5.02 -17.63 21.56
N LEU A 27 -3.82 -17.37 21.05
CA LEU A 27 -2.58 -18.00 21.51
C LEU A 27 -2.27 -17.67 22.98
N LEU A 28 -2.41 -16.40 23.39
CA LEU A 28 -2.18 -15.97 24.77
C LEU A 28 -3.22 -16.58 25.71
N ALA A 29 -4.49 -16.57 25.33
CA ALA A 29 -5.55 -17.21 26.11
C ALA A 29 -5.34 -18.73 26.26
N ALA A 30 -4.80 -19.41 25.24
CA ALA A 30 -4.48 -20.83 25.29
C ALA A 30 -3.26 -21.14 26.19
N VAL A 31 -2.33 -20.20 26.35
CA VAL A 31 -1.18 -20.33 27.26
C VAL A 31 -1.58 -20.09 28.71
N ASP A 32 -2.55 -19.20 28.96
CA ASP A 32 -3.04 -18.87 30.29
C ASP A 32 -4.14 -19.82 30.82
N ALA A 33 -4.82 -20.57 29.93
CA ALA A 33 -5.89 -21.50 30.30
C ALA A 33 -5.34 -22.85 30.80
N ASP A 34 -5.33 -23.03 32.13
CA ASP A 34 -4.95 -24.29 32.81
C ASP A 34 -5.97 -25.43 32.63
N THR A 35 -7.09 -25.18 31.93
CA THR A 35 -8.13 -26.18 31.61
C THR A 35 -8.40 -26.22 30.11
N ARG A 36 -7.79 -27.20 29.43
CA ARG A 36 -8.00 -27.51 28.00
C ARG A 36 -9.42 -28.02 27.77
N THR A 37 -10.27 -27.18 27.19
CA THR A 37 -11.54 -27.64 26.59
C THR A 37 -11.29 -28.05 25.13
N PRO A 38 -11.98 -29.07 24.60
CA PRO A 38 -11.82 -29.52 23.21
C PRO A 38 -12.03 -28.42 22.18
N ASP A 39 -12.94 -27.47 22.45
CA ASP A 39 -13.26 -26.35 21.56
C ASP A 39 -12.13 -25.31 21.45
N ALA A 40 -11.29 -25.19 22.50
CA ALA A 40 -10.14 -24.30 22.50
C ALA A 40 -8.98 -24.87 21.65
N GLU A 41 -8.86 -26.21 21.60
CA GLU A 41 -7.85 -26.89 20.78
C GLU A 41 -8.17 -26.75 19.28
N THR A 42 -9.43 -26.93 18.87
CA THR A 42 -9.85 -26.73 17.47
C THR A 42 -9.69 -25.28 17.01
N GLN A 43 -10.07 -24.30 17.84
CA GLN A 43 -9.87 -22.88 17.50
C GLN A 43 -8.38 -22.51 17.41
N LEU A 44 -7.54 -23.11 18.24
CA LEU A 44 -6.10 -22.91 18.19
C LEU A 44 -5.49 -23.49 16.90
N GLU A 45 -5.89 -24.71 16.53
CA GLU A 45 -5.47 -25.35 15.28
C GLU A 45 -5.90 -24.56 14.04
N GLU A 46 -7.14 -24.06 14.02
CA GLU A 46 -7.65 -23.22 12.93
C GLU A 46 -6.86 -21.90 12.80
N ASN A 47 -6.65 -21.19 13.90
CA ASN A 47 -5.90 -19.92 13.90
C ASN A 47 -4.43 -20.11 13.53
N LEU A 48 -3.79 -21.19 13.98
CA LEU A 48 -2.42 -21.56 13.59
C LEU A 48 -2.34 -21.95 12.11
N GLY A 49 -3.35 -22.69 11.62
CA GLY A 49 -3.49 -23.03 10.21
C GLY A 49 -3.61 -21.79 9.32
N GLU A 50 -4.48 -20.84 9.70
CA GLU A 50 -4.62 -19.55 9.01
C GLU A 50 -3.33 -18.72 9.07
N PHE A 51 -2.63 -18.70 10.20
CA PHE A 51 -1.34 -18.02 10.36
C PHE A 51 -0.26 -18.59 9.43
N VAL A 52 -0.12 -19.92 9.38
CA VAL A 52 0.84 -20.60 8.49
C VAL A 52 0.45 -20.44 7.02
N ALA A 53 -0.85 -20.49 6.70
CA ALA A 53 -1.36 -20.23 5.35
C ALA A 53 -1.06 -18.79 4.92
N ALA A 54 -1.23 -17.80 5.80
CA ALA A 54 -0.86 -16.42 5.53
C ALA A 54 0.66 -16.26 5.28
N PHE A 55 1.49 -17.01 6.01
CA PHE A 55 2.95 -17.03 5.85
C PHE A 55 3.40 -17.68 4.53
N LEU A 56 2.75 -18.77 4.12
CA LEU A 56 3.07 -19.49 2.87
C LEU A 56 2.33 -18.94 1.65
N GLY A 57 1.33 -18.08 1.83
CA GLY A 57 0.45 -17.54 0.79
C GLY A 57 1.16 -16.73 -0.31
N ALA A 58 2.42 -16.34 -0.11
CA ALA A 58 3.25 -15.71 -1.14
C ALA A 58 3.60 -16.66 -2.30
N VAL A 59 3.76 -17.96 -2.01
CA VAL A 59 4.08 -18.98 -3.03
C VAL A 59 2.92 -19.21 -4.00
N PRO A 60 1.69 -19.55 -3.56
CA PRO A 60 0.54 -19.68 -4.46
C PRO A 60 0.17 -18.35 -5.12
N ALA A 61 0.35 -17.20 -4.45
CA ALA A 61 0.17 -15.88 -5.07
C ALA A 61 1.08 -15.70 -6.29
N THR A 62 2.34 -16.14 -6.18
CA THR A 62 3.32 -16.05 -7.27
C THR A 62 2.93 -16.97 -8.44
N LEU A 63 2.40 -18.18 -8.16
CA LEU A 63 1.93 -19.08 -9.22
C LEU A 63 0.75 -18.48 -9.98
N VAL A 64 -0.25 -17.95 -9.27
CA VAL A 64 -1.37 -17.22 -9.88
C VAL A 64 -0.86 -16.05 -10.72
N ALA A 65 0.08 -15.28 -10.18
CA ALA A 65 0.69 -14.16 -10.89
C ALA A 65 1.45 -14.57 -12.15
N ILE A 66 2.16 -15.71 -12.14
CA ILE A 66 2.86 -16.26 -13.31
C ILE A 66 1.86 -16.65 -14.38
N VAL A 67 0.78 -17.35 -13.99
CA VAL A 67 -0.27 -17.74 -14.93
C VAL A 67 -0.90 -16.51 -15.56
N PHE A 68 -1.44 -15.58 -14.77
CA PHE A 68 -2.13 -14.42 -15.33
C PHE A 68 -1.16 -13.43 -16.00
N GLY A 69 -0.15 -12.95 -15.29
CA GLY A 69 0.80 -11.97 -15.83
C GLY A 69 1.59 -12.52 -17.03
N GLY A 70 2.12 -13.74 -16.91
CA GLY A 70 2.93 -14.35 -17.95
C GLY A 70 2.13 -14.69 -19.20
N LEU A 71 0.98 -15.37 -19.05
CA LEU A 71 0.13 -15.77 -20.17
C LEU A 71 -0.44 -14.55 -20.89
N PHE A 72 -1.08 -13.63 -20.17
CA PHE A 72 -1.71 -12.47 -20.81
C PHE A 72 -0.67 -11.50 -21.38
N GLY A 73 0.52 -11.38 -20.77
CA GLY A 73 1.62 -10.60 -21.36
C GLY A 73 2.12 -11.21 -22.67
N LEU A 74 2.24 -12.54 -22.74
CA LEU A 74 2.60 -13.25 -23.96
C LEU A 74 1.53 -13.11 -25.05
N LEU A 75 0.26 -13.31 -24.69
CA LEU A 75 -0.86 -13.20 -25.62
C LEU A 75 -1.03 -11.77 -26.14
N ALA A 76 -0.90 -10.75 -25.28
CA ALA A 76 -0.94 -9.34 -25.67
C ALA A 76 0.18 -9.01 -26.67
N ARG A 77 1.41 -9.48 -26.40
CA ARG A 77 2.53 -9.33 -27.35
C ARG A 77 2.19 -9.95 -28.69
N LEU A 78 1.71 -11.20 -28.69
CA LEU A 78 1.41 -11.95 -29.90
C LEU A 78 0.31 -11.29 -30.73
N ALA A 79 -0.74 -10.82 -30.06
CA ALA A 79 -1.86 -10.14 -30.69
C ALA A 79 -1.43 -8.82 -31.35
N LEU A 80 -0.54 -8.05 -30.71
CA LEU A 80 -0.02 -6.81 -31.28
C LEU A 80 0.94 -7.08 -32.44
N THR A 81 1.91 -7.99 -32.28
CA THR A 81 2.91 -8.26 -33.33
C THR A 81 2.29 -8.88 -34.58
N ARG A 82 1.14 -9.56 -34.45
CA ARG A 82 0.38 -10.12 -35.57
C ARG A 82 -0.73 -9.22 -36.09
N GLY A 83 -0.92 -8.03 -35.50
CA GLY A 83 -1.99 -7.10 -35.89
C GLY A 83 -3.41 -7.60 -35.59
N TRP A 84 -3.56 -8.56 -34.66
CA TRP A 84 -4.86 -9.08 -34.23
C TRP A 84 -5.58 -8.16 -33.26
N ALA A 85 -4.85 -7.29 -32.55
CA ALA A 85 -5.41 -6.34 -31.60
C ALA A 85 -4.87 -4.94 -31.86
N ALA A 86 -5.72 -3.93 -31.67
CA ALA A 86 -5.29 -2.54 -31.60
C ALA A 86 -4.74 -2.21 -30.20
N PRO A 87 -3.83 -1.23 -30.07
CA PRO A 87 -3.31 -0.78 -28.77
C PRO A 87 -4.41 -0.37 -27.77
N ALA A 88 -5.51 0.20 -28.27
CA ALA A 88 -6.66 0.55 -27.44
C ALA A 88 -7.34 -0.67 -26.79
N GLY A 89 -7.34 -1.84 -27.45
CA GLY A 89 -7.88 -3.08 -26.89
C GLY A 89 -7.02 -3.68 -25.78
N ILE A 90 -5.69 -3.51 -25.89
CA ILE A 90 -4.73 -4.02 -24.90
C ILE A 90 -4.82 -3.27 -23.56
N ARG A 91 -5.29 -2.01 -23.57
CA ARG A 91 -5.58 -1.23 -22.34
C ARG A 91 -6.46 -1.98 -21.34
N TYR A 92 -7.49 -2.68 -21.85
CA TYR A 92 -8.39 -3.46 -21.01
C TYR A 92 -7.66 -4.67 -20.39
N VAL A 93 -6.77 -5.31 -21.14
CA VAL A 93 -5.97 -6.43 -20.62
C VAL A 93 -5.08 -5.95 -19.48
N MET A 94 -4.44 -4.79 -19.62
CA MET A 94 -3.57 -4.21 -18.59
C MET A 94 -4.33 -3.92 -17.28
N LEU A 95 -5.61 -3.53 -17.37
CA LEU A 95 -6.49 -3.34 -16.21
C LEU A 95 -6.98 -4.67 -15.62
N LEU A 96 -7.39 -5.60 -16.48
CA LEU A 96 -8.05 -6.85 -16.04
C LEU A 96 -7.05 -7.86 -15.45
N VAL A 97 -5.82 -7.93 -15.93
CA VAL A 97 -4.81 -8.87 -15.44
C VAL A 97 -4.57 -8.76 -13.92
N PRO A 98 -4.26 -7.58 -13.34
CA PRO A 98 -4.08 -7.47 -11.90
C PRO A 98 -5.37 -7.73 -11.12
N LEU A 99 -6.55 -7.37 -11.65
CA LEU A 99 -7.84 -7.65 -11.02
C LEU A 99 -8.17 -9.15 -10.98
N LEU A 100 -7.91 -9.87 -12.07
CA LEU A 100 -8.08 -11.31 -12.15
C LEU A 100 -7.08 -12.03 -11.25
N ALA A 101 -5.82 -11.61 -11.23
CA ALA A 101 -4.80 -12.16 -10.33
C ALA A 101 -5.17 -11.94 -8.86
N PHE A 102 -5.64 -10.74 -8.49
CA PHE A 102 -6.15 -10.46 -7.15
C PHE A 102 -7.34 -11.37 -6.81
N GLY A 103 -8.39 -11.33 -7.64
CA GLY A 103 -9.64 -12.05 -7.38
C GLY A 103 -9.44 -13.55 -7.26
N THR A 104 -8.63 -14.14 -8.13
CA THR A 104 -8.30 -15.57 -8.08
C THR A 104 -7.47 -15.94 -6.86
N ALA A 105 -6.46 -15.14 -6.52
CA ALA A 105 -5.64 -15.39 -5.33
C ALA A 105 -6.46 -15.34 -4.03
N THR A 106 -7.49 -14.48 -3.96
CA THR A 106 -8.35 -14.35 -2.78
C THR A 106 -9.45 -15.41 -2.65
N VAL A 107 -9.62 -16.30 -3.64
CA VAL A 107 -10.59 -17.41 -3.54
C VAL A 107 -10.20 -18.31 -2.37
N SER A 108 -11.18 -18.75 -1.57
CA SER A 108 -10.96 -19.53 -0.34
C SER A 108 -10.12 -20.80 -0.53
N THR A 109 -10.14 -21.39 -1.73
CA THR A 109 -9.34 -22.57 -2.06
C THR A 109 -7.85 -22.28 -2.24
N ILE A 110 -7.50 -21.04 -2.61
CA ILE A 110 -6.13 -20.61 -2.85
C ILE A 110 -5.60 -19.85 -1.64
N ALA A 111 -6.45 -19.03 -1.01
CA ALA A 111 -6.17 -18.25 0.20
C ALA A 111 -4.82 -17.50 0.15
N ALA A 112 -4.42 -17.05 -1.04
CA ALA A 112 -3.14 -16.40 -1.28
C ALA A 112 -3.26 -14.89 -1.15
N ASN A 113 -2.12 -14.21 -0.98
CA ASN A 113 -2.11 -12.76 -0.89
C ASN A 113 -2.45 -12.12 -2.25
N GLY A 114 -3.68 -11.61 -2.38
CA GLY A 114 -4.18 -10.99 -3.61
C GLY A 114 -3.38 -9.77 -4.07
N PHE A 115 -2.86 -8.96 -3.13
CA PHE A 115 -2.04 -7.79 -3.47
C PHE A 115 -0.71 -8.22 -4.10
N VAL A 116 -0.05 -9.23 -3.53
CA VAL A 116 1.17 -9.81 -4.08
C VAL A 116 0.89 -10.40 -5.46
N ALA A 117 -0.20 -11.16 -5.60
CA ALA A 117 -0.57 -11.77 -6.88
C ALA A 117 -0.77 -10.70 -7.97
N ALA A 118 -1.53 -9.64 -7.68
CA ALA A 118 -1.76 -8.53 -8.62
C ALA A 118 -0.48 -7.78 -8.98
N PHE A 119 0.37 -7.49 -7.99
CA PHE A 119 1.63 -6.79 -8.18
C PHE A 119 2.61 -7.58 -9.05
N VAL A 120 2.85 -8.84 -8.69
CA VAL A 120 3.73 -9.74 -9.45
C VAL A 120 3.16 -10.01 -10.85
N ALA A 121 1.83 -10.12 -10.99
CA ALA A 121 1.20 -10.28 -12.30
C ALA A 121 1.47 -9.07 -13.20
N GLY A 122 1.41 -7.84 -12.67
CA GLY A 122 1.76 -6.63 -13.40
C GLY A 122 3.22 -6.60 -13.86
N ILE A 123 4.17 -7.02 -13.00
CA ILE A 123 5.59 -7.14 -13.35
C ILE A 123 5.80 -8.18 -14.45
N LEU A 124 5.22 -9.37 -14.31
CA LEU A 124 5.36 -10.46 -15.27
C LEU A 124 4.68 -10.14 -16.60
N TYR A 125 3.52 -9.48 -16.57
CA TYR A 125 2.87 -8.94 -17.75
C TYR A 125 3.80 -8.01 -18.51
N ARG A 126 4.39 -7.01 -17.82
CA ARG A 126 5.34 -6.08 -18.42
C ARG A 126 6.52 -6.82 -19.04
N LEU A 127 7.15 -7.73 -18.29
CA LEU A 127 8.30 -8.50 -18.77
C LEU A 127 7.96 -9.30 -20.03
N MET A 128 6.84 -10.02 -20.04
CA MET A 128 6.46 -10.86 -21.17
C MET A 128 5.98 -10.03 -22.37
N ARG A 129 5.30 -8.91 -22.14
CA ARG A 129 4.83 -7.99 -23.18
C ARG A 129 5.99 -7.29 -23.93
N THR A 130 7.06 -6.91 -23.23
CA THR A 130 8.21 -6.20 -23.82
C THR A 130 9.36 -7.13 -24.24
N ARG A 131 9.29 -8.43 -23.91
CA ARG A 131 10.36 -9.38 -24.24
C ARG A 131 10.43 -9.58 -25.76
N GLY A 132 11.60 -9.29 -26.33
CA GLY A 132 11.87 -9.46 -27.76
C GLY A 132 11.24 -8.39 -28.66
N THR A 133 10.68 -7.32 -28.09
CA THR A 133 10.21 -6.14 -28.83
C THR A 133 11.26 -5.03 -28.79
N VAL A 134 11.20 -4.12 -29.78
CA VAL A 134 12.04 -2.91 -29.79
C VAL A 134 11.66 -1.97 -28.65
N GLU A 135 10.40 -2.01 -28.22
CA GLU A 135 9.90 -1.30 -27.05
C GLU A 135 10.42 -1.95 -25.76
N HIS A 136 11.23 -1.22 -24.98
CA HIS A 136 11.72 -1.64 -23.67
C HIS A 136 10.78 -1.25 -22.50
N THR A 137 9.71 -0.52 -22.81
CA THR A 137 8.67 -0.05 -21.89
C THR A 137 7.30 -0.18 -22.53
N ILE A 138 6.26 -0.35 -21.72
CA ILE A 138 4.89 -0.34 -22.22
C ILE A 138 4.54 1.09 -22.69
N PRO A 139 3.97 1.27 -23.90
CA PRO A 139 3.51 2.58 -24.36
C PRO A 139 2.53 3.24 -23.38
N HIS A 140 2.64 4.55 -23.19
CA HIS A 140 1.73 5.30 -22.30
C HIS A 140 0.25 5.10 -22.65
N THR A 141 -0.04 4.91 -23.93
CA THR A 141 -1.39 4.64 -24.37
C THR A 141 -1.96 3.36 -23.75
N GLU A 142 -1.18 2.29 -23.56
CA GLU A 142 -1.68 1.02 -23.00
C GLU A 142 -1.96 1.14 -21.48
N VAL A 143 -1.27 2.01 -20.75
CA VAL A 143 -1.43 2.18 -19.29
C VAL A 143 -2.48 3.21 -18.88
N MET A 144 -2.89 4.08 -19.81
CA MET A 144 -3.77 5.22 -19.55
C MET A 144 -5.07 4.83 -18.82
N LEU A 145 -5.72 3.74 -19.22
CA LEU A 145 -6.95 3.26 -18.57
C LEU A 145 -6.70 2.84 -17.11
N VAL A 146 -5.57 2.19 -16.83
CA VAL A 146 -5.19 1.78 -15.47
C VAL A 146 -4.88 3.00 -14.61
N GLU A 147 -4.23 4.01 -15.18
CA GLU A 147 -3.96 5.28 -14.49
C GLU A 147 -5.25 6.05 -14.16
N GLU A 148 -6.18 6.13 -15.11
CA GLU A 148 -7.48 6.78 -14.93
C GLU A 148 -8.33 6.07 -13.86
N VAL A 149 -8.48 4.75 -13.97
CA VAL A 149 -9.21 3.94 -12.98
C VAL A 149 -8.52 3.98 -11.62
N GLY A 150 -7.19 3.91 -11.59
CA GLY A 150 -6.40 4.02 -10.35
C GLY A 150 -6.57 5.38 -9.67
N THR A 151 -6.63 6.46 -10.45
CA THR A 151 -6.89 7.82 -9.94
C THR A 151 -8.30 7.94 -9.37
N LEU A 152 -9.30 7.39 -10.06
CA LEU A 152 -10.68 7.36 -9.57
C LEU A 152 -10.80 6.54 -8.28
N ALA A 153 -10.19 5.37 -8.22
CA ALA A 153 -10.16 4.53 -7.03
C ALA A 153 -9.45 5.24 -5.86
N ALA A 154 -8.33 5.92 -6.11
CA ALA A 154 -7.66 6.72 -5.10
C ALA A 154 -8.55 7.84 -4.55
N ASN A 155 -9.31 8.53 -5.41
CA ASN A 155 -10.26 9.55 -4.97
C ASN A 155 -11.38 8.98 -4.09
N LEU A 156 -11.87 7.77 -4.39
CA LEU A 156 -12.82 7.08 -3.53
C LEU A 156 -12.22 6.74 -2.17
N VAL A 157 -10.98 6.25 -2.12
CA VAL A 157 -10.27 5.97 -0.86
C VAL A 157 -10.11 7.25 -0.02
N TRP A 158 -9.78 8.39 -0.65
CA TRP A 158 -9.71 9.68 0.04
C TRP A 158 -11.07 10.15 0.56
N PHE A 159 -12.13 9.94 -0.21
CA PHE A 159 -13.49 10.24 0.23
C PHE A 159 -13.89 9.41 1.46
N VAL A 160 -13.59 8.10 1.46
CA VAL A 160 -13.83 7.21 2.60
C VAL A 160 -13.04 7.65 3.82
N LEU A 161 -11.77 8.03 3.68
CA LEU A 161 -10.99 8.60 4.79
C LEU A 161 -11.67 9.83 5.40
N GLY A 162 -12.22 10.72 4.55
CA GLY A 162 -12.97 11.88 5.02
C GLY A 162 -14.17 11.49 5.88
N ALA A 163 -14.96 10.51 5.43
CA ALA A 163 -16.09 9.97 6.21
C ALA A 163 -15.63 9.34 7.53
N MET A 164 -14.58 8.53 7.51
CA MET A 164 -14.05 7.88 8.72
C MET A 164 -13.49 8.90 9.72
N THR A 165 -12.91 10.00 9.23
CA THR A 165 -12.43 11.09 10.09
C THR A 165 -13.58 11.70 10.89
N VAL A 166 -14.75 11.88 10.26
CA VAL A 166 -15.94 12.38 10.95
C VAL A 166 -16.39 11.41 12.04
N VAL A 167 -16.47 10.11 11.72
CA VAL A 167 -16.84 9.06 12.68
C VAL A 167 -15.91 9.06 13.90
N VAL A 168 -14.59 8.97 13.66
CA VAL A 168 -13.58 8.93 14.72
C VAL A 168 -13.63 10.16 15.64
N VAL A 169 -13.89 11.34 15.08
CA VAL A 169 -13.92 12.59 15.85
C VAL A 169 -15.23 12.73 16.65
N LEU A 170 -16.37 12.32 16.08
CA LEU A 170 -17.67 12.49 16.71
C LEU A 170 -17.97 11.44 17.78
N ASP A 171 -17.61 10.18 17.54
CA ASP A 171 -17.84 9.09 18.49
C ASP A 171 -16.82 9.11 19.65
N GLY A 172 -15.74 9.88 19.48
CA GLY A 172 -14.68 10.04 20.46
C GLY A 172 -13.61 8.96 20.35
N PHE A 173 -12.42 9.27 20.87
CA PHE A 173 -11.26 8.39 20.80
C PHE A 173 -10.42 8.54 22.08
N ASP A 174 -9.65 7.52 22.43
CA ASP A 174 -8.67 7.65 23.51
C ASP A 174 -7.53 8.57 23.06
N PRO A 175 -7.23 9.69 23.76
CA PRO A 175 -6.12 10.58 23.43
C PRO A 175 -4.76 9.89 23.33
N ARG A 176 -4.58 8.73 23.96
CA ARG A 176 -3.37 7.90 23.83
C ARG A 176 -3.13 7.46 22.38
N LEU A 177 -4.16 7.31 21.57
CA LEU A 177 -4.05 6.96 20.15
C LEU A 177 -3.37 8.07 19.33
N LEU A 178 -3.45 9.32 19.76
CA LEU A 178 -2.69 10.42 19.14
C LEU A 178 -1.18 10.23 19.33
N LEU A 179 -0.76 9.76 20.51
CA LEU A 179 0.65 9.45 20.75
C LEU A 179 1.11 8.30 19.84
N VAL A 180 0.29 7.26 19.68
CA VAL A 180 0.58 6.15 18.76
C VAL A 180 0.70 6.65 17.32
N ALA A 181 -0.20 7.53 16.87
CA ALA A 181 -0.14 8.14 15.54
C ALA A 181 1.12 9.00 15.35
N LEU A 182 1.53 9.76 16.37
CA LEU A 182 2.77 10.54 16.33
C LEU A 182 4.01 9.64 16.25
N LEU A 183 4.04 8.54 17.01
CA LEU A 183 5.09 7.54 16.92
C LEU A 183 5.12 6.87 15.53
N ALA A 184 3.95 6.62 14.95
CA ALA A 184 3.83 6.11 13.57
C ALA A 184 4.37 7.09 12.54
N LEU A 185 4.13 8.40 12.71
CA LEU A 185 4.64 9.43 11.82
C LEU A 185 6.15 9.68 11.95
N THR A 186 6.71 9.43 13.14
CA THR A 186 8.11 9.76 13.45
C THR A 186 8.96 8.50 13.60
N VAL A 187 8.86 7.79 14.72
CA VAL A 187 9.73 6.67 15.08
C VAL A 187 9.58 5.51 14.09
N PHE A 188 8.37 5.00 13.88
CA PHE A 188 8.14 3.84 13.01
C PHE A 188 8.33 4.15 11.53
N ARG A 189 8.59 5.41 11.17
CA ARG A 189 8.92 5.84 9.82
C ARG A 189 10.42 6.06 9.66
N VAL A 190 10.99 6.89 10.53
CA VAL A 190 12.38 7.33 10.45
C VAL A 190 13.31 6.17 10.78
N VAL A 191 13.04 5.40 11.82
CA VAL A 191 13.94 4.32 12.25
C VAL A 191 14.18 3.28 11.14
N PRO A 192 13.15 2.72 10.46
CA PRO A 192 13.39 1.79 9.36
C PRO A 192 14.21 2.38 8.20
N VAL A 193 14.00 3.64 7.86
CA VAL A 193 14.79 4.34 6.83
C VAL A 193 16.25 4.46 7.27
N TYR A 194 16.49 4.78 8.55
CA TYR A 194 17.84 4.84 9.08
C TYR A 194 18.55 3.49 9.06
N VAL A 195 17.83 2.43 9.44
CA VAL A 195 18.34 1.06 9.42
C VAL A 195 18.67 0.62 8.01
N SER A 196 17.81 0.89 7.02
CA SER A 196 18.06 0.52 5.62
C SER A 196 19.22 1.31 4.99
N MET A 197 19.56 2.47 5.54
CA MET A 197 20.69 3.31 5.11
C MET A 197 21.99 3.02 5.88
N LEU A 198 22.01 2.07 6.82
CA LEU A 198 23.24 1.66 7.51
C LEU A 198 24.25 1.11 6.50
N GLY A 199 25.47 1.63 6.52
CA GLY A 199 26.51 1.30 5.55
C GLY A 199 26.50 2.13 4.25
N SER A 200 25.53 3.04 4.06
CA SER A 200 25.53 3.98 2.94
C SER A 200 26.42 5.20 3.20
N SER A 201 26.90 5.85 2.13
CA SER A 201 27.64 7.13 2.18
C SER A 201 26.75 8.36 2.41
N VAL A 202 25.42 8.17 2.54
CA VAL A 202 24.45 9.26 2.68
C VAL A 202 24.62 9.95 4.04
N SER A 203 24.63 11.29 4.05
CA SER A 203 24.81 12.08 5.27
C SER A 203 23.64 11.91 6.25
N TRP A 204 23.87 12.11 7.55
CA TRP A 204 22.80 12.08 8.56
C TRP A 204 21.64 13.02 8.21
N ARG A 205 21.95 14.22 7.67
CA ARG A 205 20.94 15.23 7.32
C ARG A 205 20.04 14.75 6.19
N ASP A 206 20.62 14.11 5.18
CA ASP A 206 19.87 13.58 4.04
C ASP A 206 19.06 12.34 4.45
N ARG A 207 19.58 11.51 5.36
CA ARG A 207 18.80 10.40 5.96
C ARG A 207 17.60 10.89 6.75
N THR A 208 17.77 11.95 7.55
CA THR A 208 16.65 12.58 8.25
C THR A 208 15.63 13.12 7.25
N ALA A 209 16.10 13.83 6.22
CA ALA A 209 15.23 14.37 5.18
C ALA A 209 14.44 13.26 4.46
N LEU A 210 15.09 12.16 4.07
CA LEU A 210 14.44 10.98 3.47
C LEU A 210 13.42 10.35 4.43
N GLY A 211 13.79 10.23 5.70
CA GLY A 211 12.91 9.73 6.75
C GLY A 211 11.65 10.57 6.92
N PHE A 212 11.74 11.90 6.79
CA PHE A 212 10.61 12.80 7.00
C PHE A 212 9.87 13.20 5.73
N ILE A 213 10.44 13.11 4.52
CA ILE A 213 9.82 13.56 3.25
C ILE A 213 9.03 12.40 2.60
N GLY A 214 7.97 11.95 3.24
CA GLY A 214 7.07 11.01 2.57
C GLY A 214 5.69 11.03 3.19
N PRO A 215 4.70 11.57 2.47
CA PRO A 215 3.35 11.55 2.97
C PRO A 215 2.86 10.10 3.06
N ARG A 216 2.02 9.83 4.07
CA ARG A 216 1.24 8.60 4.15
C ARG A 216 0.26 8.58 2.98
N GLY A 217 0.29 7.49 2.20
CA GLY A 217 -0.49 7.34 0.98
C GLY A 217 -1.79 6.55 1.18
N THR A 218 -2.47 6.30 0.07
CA THR A 218 -3.74 5.56 0.01
C THR A 218 -3.64 4.13 0.54
N ALA A 219 -2.49 3.47 0.41
CA ALA A 219 -2.29 2.13 0.94
C ALA A 219 -2.43 2.04 2.46
N THR A 220 -2.02 3.08 3.21
CA THR A 220 -2.22 3.10 4.67
C THR A 220 -3.71 3.09 5.02
N ILE A 221 -4.54 3.77 4.21
CA ILE A 221 -5.99 3.81 4.39
C ILE A 221 -6.59 2.43 4.09
N VAL A 222 -6.24 1.84 2.94
CA VAL A 222 -6.75 0.53 2.52
C VAL A 222 -6.38 -0.55 3.54
N PHE A 223 -5.13 -0.59 3.99
CA PHE A 223 -4.70 -1.56 5.00
C PHE A 223 -5.32 -1.31 6.37
N GLY A 224 -5.48 -0.06 6.80
CA GLY A 224 -6.19 0.25 8.04
C GLY A 224 -7.66 -0.17 7.99
N LEU A 225 -8.35 0.04 6.88
CA LEU A 225 -9.73 -0.43 6.68
C LEU A 225 -9.82 -1.96 6.63
N LEU A 226 -8.85 -2.62 6.01
CA LEU A 226 -8.80 -4.08 5.97
C LEU A 226 -8.55 -4.66 7.37
N ALA A 227 -7.72 -4.02 8.19
CA ALA A 227 -7.51 -4.39 9.58
C ALA A 227 -8.77 -4.14 10.42
N PHE A 228 -9.41 -2.97 10.28
CA PHE A 228 -10.69 -2.65 10.93
C PHE A 228 -11.77 -3.70 10.61
N ALA A 229 -11.85 -4.16 9.36
CA ALA A 229 -12.83 -5.17 8.96
C ALA A 229 -12.51 -6.60 9.45
N LYS A 230 -11.31 -6.85 9.98
CA LYS A 230 -10.83 -8.19 10.36
C LYS A 230 -10.58 -8.36 11.85
N LEU A 231 -10.31 -7.26 12.57
CA LEU A 231 -10.10 -7.29 14.00
C LEU A 231 -11.45 -7.30 14.76
N PRO A 232 -11.51 -7.93 15.93
CA PRO A 232 -12.63 -7.77 16.84
C PRO A 232 -12.69 -6.34 17.41
N GLU A 233 -13.86 -5.95 17.90
CA GLU A 233 -13.99 -4.75 18.74
C GLU A 233 -13.55 -5.06 20.16
N PRO A 234 -12.81 -4.15 20.86
CA PRO A 234 -12.58 -2.74 20.53
C PRO A 234 -11.33 -2.42 19.68
N GLU A 235 -10.47 -3.41 19.40
CA GLU A 235 -9.18 -3.19 18.73
C GLU A 235 -9.34 -2.66 17.30
N ALA A 236 -10.41 -3.06 16.61
CA ALA A 236 -10.76 -2.55 15.30
C ALA A 236 -10.88 -1.03 15.29
N TYR A 237 -11.66 -0.45 16.21
CA TYR A 237 -11.87 1.00 16.29
C TYR A 237 -10.58 1.75 16.62
N ASP A 238 -9.74 1.23 17.50
CA ASP A 238 -8.44 1.82 17.83
C ASP A 238 -7.52 1.88 16.60
N VAL A 239 -7.48 0.81 15.80
CA VAL A 239 -6.70 0.78 14.55
C VAL A 239 -7.24 1.76 13.52
N LEU A 240 -8.57 1.89 13.42
CA LEU A 240 -9.21 2.87 12.55
C LEU A 240 -8.81 4.30 12.94
N ALA A 241 -8.88 4.63 14.24
CA ALA A 241 -8.53 5.94 14.77
C ALA A 241 -7.03 6.25 14.56
N VAL A 242 -6.13 5.31 14.86
CA VAL A 242 -4.68 5.48 14.63
C VAL A 242 -4.40 5.69 13.15
N MET A 243 -5.04 4.94 12.24
CA MET A 243 -4.91 5.14 10.80
C MET A 243 -5.34 6.54 10.39
N VAL A 244 -6.53 6.99 10.83
CA VAL A 244 -7.07 8.32 10.52
C VAL A 244 -6.11 9.41 10.98
N PHE A 245 -5.69 9.40 12.25
CA PHE A 245 -4.79 10.42 12.79
C PHE A 245 -3.42 10.41 12.12
N THR A 246 -2.91 9.23 11.77
CA THR A 246 -1.64 9.09 11.07
C THR A 246 -1.73 9.71 9.67
N VAL A 247 -2.79 9.41 8.91
CA VAL A 247 -2.92 9.92 7.54
C VAL A 247 -3.24 11.43 7.54
N VAL A 248 -4.20 11.87 8.35
CA VAL A 248 -4.55 13.30 8.47
C VAL A 248 -3.37 14.11 9.02
N GLY A 249 -2.68 13.61 10.05
CA GLY A 249 -1.48 14.23 10.58
C GLY A 249 -0.35 14.32 9.55
N SER A 250 -0.19 13.28 8.73
CA SER A 250 0.76 13.31 7.61
C SER A 250 0.42 14.39 6.59
N ILE A 251 -0.87 14.53 6.22
CA ILE A 251 -1.34 15.55 5.28
C ILE A 251 -1.08 16.94 5.86
N ALA A 252 -1.39 17.17 7.14
CA ALA A 252 -1.12 18.45 7.80
C ALA A 252 0.38 18.77 7.81
N LEU A 253 1.23 17.80 8.15
CA LEU A 253 2.68 17.99 8.22
C LEU A 253 3.30 18.32 6.85
N HIS A 254 2.88 17.63 5.79
CA HIS A 254 3.50 17.78 4.47
C HIS A 254 2.79 18.80 3.57
N GLY A 255 1.46 18.86 3.63
CA GLY A 255 0.65 19.75 2.81
C GLY A 255 0.60 21.18 3.32
N VAL A 256 0.63 21.38 4.64
CA VAL A 256 0.53 22.73 5.25
C VAL A 256 1.89 23.20 5.77
N LEU A 257 2.62 22.36 6.51
CA LEU A 257 3.82 22.81 7.20
C LEU A 257 5.04 22.97 6.27
N ALA A 258 5.26 22.03 5.35
CA ALA A 258 6.44 22.06 4.48
C ALA A 258 6.49 23.29 3.54
N PRO A 259 5.41 23.67 2.81
CA PRO A 259 5.43 24.86 1.97
C PRO A 259 5.61 26.16 2.76
N GLN A 260 5.09 26.21 3.99
CA GLN A 260 5.23 27.38 4.85
C GLN A 260 6.66 27.57 5.37
N ILE A 261 7.35 26.49 5.72
CA ILE A 261 8.75 26.54 6.17
C ILE A 261 9.66 26.98 5.02
N VAL A 262 9.44 26.48 3.80
CA VAL A 262 10.20 26.88 2.61
C VAL A 262 9.99 28.37 2.32
N ARG A 263 8.74 28.85 2.34
CA ARG A 263 8.41 30.27 2.10
C ARG A 263 9.03 31.22 3.13
N ARG A 264 9.21 30.77 4.38
CA ARG A 264 9.86 31.57 5.44
C ARG A 264 11.39 31.57 5.36
N ARG A 265 12.00 30.60 4.69
CA ARG A 265 13.47 30.45 4.61
C ARG A 265 14.08 30.95 3.30
N MET A 266 13.27 31.20 2.26
CA MET A 266 13.75 31.91 1.07
C MET A 266 13.69 33.42 1.32
N PRO A 267 14.83 34.15 1.28
CA PRO A 267 14.81 35.60 1.22
C PRO A 267 14.02 36.02 -0.02
N ARG A 268 13.16 37.03 0.10
CA ARG A 268 12.57 37.69 -1.07
C ARG A 268 13.72 38.18 -1.94
N THR A 269 13.94 37.55 -3.09
CA THR A 269 14.69 38.20 -4.16
C THR A 269 13.78 39.30 -4.67
N GLU A 270 13.90 40.49 -4.09
CA GLU A 270 13.30 41.70 -4.65
C GLU A 270 13.95 41.92 -6.02
N SER A 271 13.23 41.54 -7.08
CA SER A 271 13.59 41.92 -8.44
C SER A 271 13.34 43.42 -8.57
N SER A 272 14.36 44.23 -8.26
CA SER A 272 14.48 45.60 -8.69
C SER A 272 14.51 45.66 -10.23
N ALA A 273 13.36 45.93 -10.85
CA ALA A 273 13.32 46.34 -12.25
C ALA A 273 11.99 47.04 -12.58
N ALA A 274 11.85 48.31 -12.19
CA ALA A 274 11.00 49.28 -12.89
C ALA A 274 11.22 50.70 -12.33
N SER A 275 12.34 51.33 -12.70
CA SER A 275 12.39 52.80 -12.78
C SER A 275 13.44 53.22 -13.79
N THR A 276 12.94 53.72 -14.92
CA THR A 276 13.48 54.69 -15.91
C THR A 276 13.05 54.19 -17.30
N ASP A 277 11.83 54.43 -17.77
CA ASP A 277 11.36 55.72 -18.33
C ASP A 277 12.38 56.87 -18.30
N HIS A 278 12.94 57.18 -19.47
CA HIS A 278 12.93 58.51 -20.05
C HIS A 278 13.42 58.45 -21.52
N LEU A 279 12.48 58.80 -22.41
CA LEU A 279 12.61 59.53 -23.68
C LEU A 279 13.63 59.05 -24.73
#